data_AF-I4KEJ1-F1
#
_entry.id   AF-I4KEJ1-F1
#
_cell.length_a   1.000
_cell.length_b   1.000
_cell.length_c   1.000
_cell.angle_alpha   90.00
_cell.angle_beta   90.00
_cell.angle_gamma   90.00
#
_symmetry.space_group_name_H-M   'P 1'
#
loop_
_entity.id
_entity.type
_entity.pdbx_description
1 polymer ?
#
loop_
_entity_poly.entity_id
_entity_poly.type
_entity_poly.pdbx_seq_one_letter_code
_entity_poly.pdbx_strand_id
1 'polypeptide(L)'
;MPRFSPLIACVVQVLFVSAGAHAMASSLVLPTSAQLAGQWELKQQDQVCVLKLVEQANALGGDIACAEQWLGDKPQTWSPTPDGIWLFNAEGSGITHLNRQKEGDYQARTKAGEVVTLQRKP
;
A
#
# COMPACT_ATOMS: atom_id res chain seq x y z
N MET A 1 2.48 -78.67 -26.25
CA MET A 1 3.60 -77.79 -25.86
C MET A 1 3.43 -76.43 -26.53
N PRO A 2 2.99 -75.38 -25.83
CA PRO A 2 3.18 -74.00 -26.28
C PRO A 2 4.42 -73.39 -25.60
N ARG A 3 5.21 -72.69 -26.42
CA ARG A 3 6.43 -71.98 -26.04
C ARG A 3 6.10 -70.75 -25.19
N PHE A 4 6.75 -70.63 -24.03
CA PHE A 4 6.77 -69.40 -23.25
C PHE A 4 7.74 -68.41 -23.89
N SER A 5 7.28 -67.17 -24.12
CA SER A 5 8.09 -66.06 -24.63
C SER A 5 8.35 -65.09 -23.47
N PRO A 6 9.60 -64.67 -23.18
CA PRO A 6 9.86 -63.75 -22.08
C PRO A 6 9.66 -62.30 -22.55
N LEU A 7 8.69 -61.61 -21.95
CA LEU A 7 8.52 -60.17 -22.12
C LEU A 7 9.59 -59.44 -21.31
N ILE A 8 10.52 -58.78 -22.01
CA ILE A 8 11.54 -57.90 -21.43
C ILE A 8 10.84 -56.64 -20.90
N ALA A 9 10.81 -56.47 -19.59
CA ALA A 9 10.31 -55.27 -18.94
C ALA A 9 11.31 -54.12 -19.09
N CYS A 10 11.01 -53.13 -19.94
CA CYS A 10 11.74 -51.88 -20.00
C CYS A 10 11.39 -51.02 -18.78
N VAL A 11 12.33 -50.85 -17.85
CA VAL A 11 12.21 -49.90 -16.75
C VAL A 11 12.60 -48.51 -17.27
N VAL A 12 11.61 -47.64 -17.49
CA VAL A 12 11.87 -46.23 -17.85
C VAL A 12 12.11 -45.45 -16.55
N GLN A 13 13.35 -45.05 -16.31
CA GLN A 13 13.69 -44.13 -15.22
C GLN A 13 13.24 -42.71 -15.60
N VAL A 14 12.18 -42.22 -14.96
CA VAL A 14 11.72 -40.84 -15.10
C VAL A 14 12.64 -39.94 -14.26
N LEU A 15 13.46 -39.13 -14.92
CA LEU A 15 14.23 -38.07 -14.28
C LEU A 15 13.29 -36.93 -13.91
N PHE A 16 12.98 -36.79 -12.61
CA PHE A 16 12.30 -35.61 -12.09
C PHE A 16 13.28 -34.43 -12.12
N VAL A 17 13.16 -33.58 -13.14
CA VAL A 17 13.83 -32.26 -13.13
C VAL A 17 13.01 -31.35 -12.23
N SER A 18 13.45 -31.14 -11.00
CA SER A 18 12.94 -30.06 -10.16
C SER A 18 13.41 -28.73 -10.75
N ALA A 19 12.58 -28.12 -11.59
CA ALA A 19 12.77 -26.75 -12.01
C ALA A 19 12.61 -25.85 -10.77
N GLY A 20 13.73 -25.49 -10.15
CA GLY A 20 13.79 -24.45 -9.14
C GLY A 20 13.40 -23.12 -9.76
N ALA A 21 12.09 -22.84 -9.81
CA ALA A 21 11.59 -21.52 -10.16
C ALA A 21 12.16 -20.53 -9.15
N HIS A 22 13.01 -19.63 -9.64
CA HIS A 22 13.55 -18.54 -8.84
C HIS A 22 12.38 -17.60 -8.54
N ALA A 23 11.73 -17.77 -7.39
CA ALA A 23 10.82 -16.77 -6.87
C ALA A 23 11.64 -15.53 -6.50
N MET A 24 11.81 -14.61 -7.45
CA MET A 24 12.41 -13.32 -7.16
C MET A 24 11.45 -12.54 -6.26
N ALA A 25 11.90 -12.14 -5.08
CA ALA A 25 11.16 -11.20 -4.25
C ALA A 25 11.07 -9.86 -5.00
N SER A 26 9.89 -9.54 -5.51
CA SER A 26 9.61 -8.23 -6.11
C SER A 26 9.33 -7.22 -5.00
N SER A 27 10.05 -6.10 -4.97
CA SER A 27 9.88 -5.03 -3.98
C SER A 27 9.10 -3.86 -4.57
N LEU A 28 8.27 -3.21 -3.76
CA LEU A 28 7.58 -1.98 -4.14
C LEU A 28 8.55 -0.79 -4.12
N VAL A 29 8.40 0.11 -5.09
CA VAL A 29 9.16 1.36 -5.14
C VAL A 29 8.64 2.32 -4.07
N LEU A 30 9.56 2.89 -3.27
CA LEU A 30 9.27 3.98 -2.34
C LEU A 30 9.18 5.31 -3.10
N PRO A 31 8.02 5.99 -3.11
CA PRO A 31 7.92 7.33 -3.70
C PRO A 31 8.71 8.37 -2.90
N THR A 32 9.19 9.39 -3.58
CA THR A 32 9.76 10.59 -2.95
C THR A 32 8.65 11.52 -2.46
N SER A 33 8.96 12.38 -1.48
CA SER A 33 8.01 13.41 -1.03
C SER A 33 7.61 14.36 -2.16
N ALA A 34 8.52 14.73 -3.06
CA ALA A 34 8.22 15.59 -4.20
C ALA A 34 7.13 15.01 -5.12
N GLN A 35 7.12 13.69 -5.34
CA GLN A 35 6.12 13.02 -6.17
C GLN A 35 4.70 13.07 -5.56
N LEU A 36 4.60 13.03 -4.23
CA LEU A 36 3.31 13.05 -3.52
C LEU A 36 2.88 14.45 -3.08
N ALA A 37 3.80 15.42 -3.01
CA ALA A 37 3.47 16.79 -2.66
C ALA A 37 2.43 17.39 -3.62
N GLY A 38 1.46 18.12 -3.06
CA GLY A 38 0.33 18.66 -3.83
C GLY A 38 -0.94 18.87 -3.01
N GLN A 39 -2.03 19.20 -3.70
CA GLN A 39 -3.37 19.28 -3.10
C GLN A 39 -4.06 17.92 -3.14
N TRP A 40 -4.76 17.60 -2.06
CA TRP A 40 -5.46 16.34 -1.87
C TRP A 40 -6.81 16.61 -1.19
N GLU A 41 -7.73 15.67 -1.35
CA GLU A 41 -9.02 15.65 -0.69
C GLU A 41 -9.08 14.43 0.20
N LEU A 42 -9.17 14.64 1.52
CA LEU A 42 -9.56 13.58 2.45
C LEU A 42 -11.08 13.55 2.49
N LYS A 43 -11.67 12.37 2.24
CA LYS A 43 -13.11 12.18 2.13
C LYS A 43 -13.59 11.16 3.15
N GLN A 44 -14.71 11.47 3.77
CA GLN A 44 -15.48 10.56 4.61
C GLN A 44 -16.96 10.78 4.28
N GLN A 45 -17.63 9.75 3.75
CA GLN A 45 -19.01 9.86 3.27
C GLN A 45 -19.14 11.02 2.26
N ASP A 46 -20.04 11.99 2.50
CA ASP A 46 -20.29 13.15 1.64
C ASP A 46 -19.44 14.38 2.03
N GLN A 47 -18.56 14.26 3.02
CA GLN A 47 -17.74 15.36 3.52
C GLN A 47 -16.31 15.30 2.96
N VAL A 48 -15.72 16.48 2.76
CA VAL A 48 -14.37 16.65 2.21
C VAL A 48 -13.57 17.64 3.04
N CYS A 49 -12.35 17.26 3.42
CA CYS A 49 -11.33 18.17 3.95
C CYS A 49 -10.24 18.35 2.89
N VAL A 50 -9.92 19.59 2.52
CA VAL A 50 -8.85 19.85 1.55
C VAL A 50 -7.51 19.88 2.27
N LEU A 51 -6.61 18.98 1.90
CA LEU A 51 -5.28 18.87 2.49
C LEU A 51 -4.20 19.27 1.48
N LYS A 52 -3.04 19.67 2.00
CA LYS A 52 -1.84 19.92 1.20
C LYS A 52 -0.67 19.12 1.77
N LEU A 53 -0.17 18.17 0.98
CA LEU A 53 1.10 17.52 1.26
C LEU A 53 2.21 18.49 0.83
N VAL A 54 2.90 19.08 1.80
CA VAL A 54 4.01 20.01 1.56
C VAL A 54 5.32 19.22 1.62
N GLU A 55 6.15 19.33 0.59
CA GLU A 55 7.44 18.64 0.52
C GLU A 55 8.40 19.14 1.61
N GLN A 56 8.45 20.45 1.84
CA GLN A 56 9.32 21.06 2.84
C GLN A 56 8.92 20.58 4.24
N ALA A 57 9.88 19.96 4.94
CA ALA A 57 9.70 19.35 6.25
C ALA A 57 8.60 18.26 6.32
N ASN A 58 8.14 17.76 5.16
CA ASN A 58 6.96 16.90 5.06
C ASN A 58 5.76 17.41 5.87
N ALA A 59 5.52 18.72 5.85
CA ALA A 59 4.41 19.32 6.58
C ALA A 59 3.06 18.98 5.91
N LEU A 60 2.03 18.82 6.74
CA LEU A 60 0.64 18.70 6.30
C LEU A 60 -0.06 20.06 6.50
N GLY A 61 -0.59 20.62 5.43
CA GLY A 61 -1.37 21.86 5.45
C GLY A 61 -2.82 21.66 4.99
N GLY A 62 -3.56 22.76 4.91
CA GLY A 62 -4.98 22.76 4.52
C GLY A 62 -5.91 22.69 5.73
N ASP A 63 -7.05 22.02 5.57
CA ASP A 63 -8.14 21.92 6.55
C ASP A 63 -7.81 20.89 7.65
N ILE A 64 -6.75 21.12 8.41
CA ILE A 64 -6.26 20.19 9.44
C ILE A 64 -7.30 19.93 10.52
N ALA A 65 -8.03 20.95 10.96
CA ALA A 65 -9.08 20.81 11.98
C ALA A 65 -10.25 19.94 11.50
N CYS A 66 -10.54 19.92 10.19
CA CYS A 66 -11.53 19.04 9.59
C CYS A 66 -11.04 17.58 9.63
N ALA A 67 -9.79 17.34 9.19
CA ALA A 67 -9.21 16.00 9.20
C ALA A 67 -9.05 15.42 10.61
N GLU A 68 -8.71 16.25 11.61
CA GLU A 68 -8.59 15.86 13.01
C GLU A 68 -9.87 15.21 13.56
N GLN A 69 -11.05 15.71 13.16
CA GLN A 69 -12.34 15.16 13.61
C GLN A 69 -12.53 13.70 13.21
N TRP A 70 -11.96 13.28 12.08
CA TRP A 70 -12.11 11.91 11.56
C TRP A 70 -10.96 11.01 11.97
N LEU A 71 -9.75 11.56 12.08
CA LEU A 71 -8.54 10.80 12.38
C LEU A 71 -8.32 10.58 13.89
N GLY A 72 -8.99 11.38 14.73
CA GLY A 72 -8.95 11.27 16.19
C GLY A 72 -7.70 11.86 16.85
N ASP A 73 -6.81 12.46 16.05
CA ASP A 73 -5.66 13.25 16.50
C ASP A 73 -5.31 14.25 15.37
N LYS A 74 -4.59 15.32 15.72
CA LYS A 74 -4.25 16.41 14.80
C LYS A 74 -3.06 16.05 13.91
N PRO A 75 -3.26 15.81 12.60
CA PRO A 75 -2.15 15.49 11.72
C PRO A 75 -1.33 16.75 11.37
N GLN A 76 -0.01 16.65 11.44
CA GLN A 76 0.91 17.76 11.20
C GLN A 76 2.01 17.44 10.20
N THR A 77 2.46 16.20 10.15
CA THR A 77 3.46 15.76 9.16
C THR A 77 3.03 14.48 8.47
N TRP A 78 3.69 14.16 7.37
CA TRP A 78 3.40 12.98 6.57
C TRP A 78 4.68 12.30 6.09
N SER A 79 4.59 11.05 5.62
CA SER A 79 5.70 10.37 4.96
C SER A 79 5.20 9.38 3.91
N PRO A 80 5.85 9.30 2.72
CA PRO A 80 5.60 8.21 1.79
C PRO A 80 6.02 6.87 2.40
N THR A 81 5.30 5.81 2.05
CA THR A 81 5.75 4.41 2.17
C THR A 81 5.64 3.74 0.80
N PRO A 82 6.27 2.58 0.57
CA PRO A 82 6.19 1.89 -0.72
C PRO A 82 4.75 1.55 -1.14
N ASP A 83 3.86 1.42 -0.15
CA ASP A 83 2.47 0.98 -0.26
C ASP A 83 1.45 2.04 0.19
N GLY A 84 1.86 3.27 0.51
CA GLY A 84 0.93 4.23 1.13
C GLY A 84 1.55 5.54 1.58
N ILE A 85 0.84 6.20 2.51
CA ILE A 85 1.22 7.47 3.13
C ILE A 85 0.89 7.38 4.63
N TRP A 86 1.86 7.68 5.49
CA TRP A 86 1.60 7.90 6.91
C TRP A 86 1.27 9.36 7.18
N LEU A 87 0.34 9.59 8.13
CA LEU A 87 0.12 10.87 8.78
C LEU A 87 0.52 10.77 10.27
N PHE A 88 1.21 11.80 10.78
CA PHE A 88 1.72 11.86 12.14
C PHE A 88 1.27 13.13 12.86
N ASN A 89 1.23 13.07 14.20
CA ASN A 89 1.03 14.25 15.05
C ASN A 89 2.34 15.02 15.28
N ALA A 90 2.33 16.07 16.12
CA ALA A 90 3.52 16.88 16.42
C ALA A 90 4.64 16.08 17.09
N GLU A 91 4.28 15.06 17.86
CA GLU A 91 5.19 14.20 18.59
C GLU A 91 5.83 13.13 17.70
N GLY A 92 5.41 13.04 16.43
CA GLY A 92 5.85 12.02 15.48
C GLY A 92 5.17 10.66 15.67
N SER A 93 4.10 10.59 16.46
CA SER A 93 3.30 9.38 16.61
C SER A 93 2.40 9.17 15.39
N GLY A 94 2.35 7.94 14.88
CA GLY A 94 1.54 7.60 13.72
C GLY A 94 0.04 7.65 14.05
N ILE A 95 -0.70 8.47 13.30
CA ILE A 95 -2.15 8.61 13.47
C ILE A 95 -2.86 7.60 12.56
N THR A 96 -2.52 7.60 11.27
CA THR A 96 -3.14 6.72 10.28
C THR A 96 -2.18 6.44 9.13
N HIS A 97 -2.24 5.20 8.61
CA HIS A 97 -1.59 4.81 7.37
C HIS A 97 -2.63 4.63 6.28
N LEU A 98 -2.51 5.44 5.24
CA LEU A 98 -3.36 5.44 4.06
C LEU A 98 -2.74 4.51 3.01
N ASN A 99 -3.32 3.33 2.85
CA ASN A 99 -2.88 2.32 1.89
C ASN A 99 -3.21 2.75 0.46
N ARG A 100 -2.24 2.70 -0.43
CA ARG A 100 -2.39 2.99 -1.85
C ARG A 100 -3.28 1.95 -2.50
N GLN A 101 -4.43 2.38 -3.01
CA GLN A 101 -5.32 1.55 -3.82
C GLN A 101 -4.87 1.60 -5.29
N LYS A 102 -4.53 2.80 -5.76
CA LYS A 102 -3.92 3.10 -7.05
C LYS A 102 -3.23 4.46 -6.96
N GLU A 103 -2.56 4.87 -8.03
CA GLU A 103 -1.94 6.20 -8.07
C GLU A 103 -2.98 7.30 -7.81
N GLY A 104 -2.68 8.18 -6.84
CA GLY A 104 -3.55 9.28 -6.46
C GLY A 104 -4.79 8.87 -5.65
N ASP A 105 -4.92 7.63 -5.19
CA ASP A 105 -6.07 7.15 -4.41
C ASP A 105 -5.61 6.21 -3.28
N TYR A 106 -5.83 6.64 -2.04
CA TYR A 106 -5.38 5.97 -0.83
C TYR A 106 -6.51 5.83 0.16
N GLN A 107 -6.52 4.77 0.96
CA GLN A 107 -7.59 4.50 1.92
C GLN A 107 -7.05 4.04 3.27
N ALA A 108 -7.73 4.44 4.35
CA ALA A 108 -7.48 3.96 5.69
C ALA A 108 -8.80 3.69 6.41
N ARG A 109 -8.72 2.89 7.48
CA ARG A 109 -9.77 2.80 8.48
C ARG A 109 -9.35 3.65 9.69
N THR A 110 -10.23 4.54 10.13
CA THR A 110 -10.02 5.40 11.31
C THR A 110 -10.05 4.55 12.58
N LYS A 111 -9.65 5.15 13.72
CA LYS A 111 -9.79 4.51 15.04
C LYS A 111 -11.26 4.25 15.41
N ALA A 112 -12.19 5.07 14.92
CA ALA A 112 -13.63 4.89 15.11
C ALA A 112 -14.24 3.86 14.14
N GLY A 113 -13.46 3.36 13.17
CA GLY A 113 -13.82 2.24 12.32
C GLY A 113 -14.41 2.65 10.96
N GLU A 114 -14.55 3.94 10.68
CA GLU A 114 -14.97 4.45 9.37
C GLU A 114 -13.84 4.37 8.34
N VAL A 115 -14.21 4.32 7.06
CA VAL A 115 -13.26 4.40 5.96
C VAL A 115 -13.09 5.87 5.58
N VAL A 116 -11.84 6.28 5.41
CA VAL A 116 -11.47 7.56 4.81
C VAL A 116 -10.68 7.33 3.53
N THR A 117 -10.86 8.20 2.54
CA THR A 117 -10.15 8.14 1.26
C THR A 117 -9.39 9.44 1.03
N LEU A 118 -8.09 9.37 0.74
CA LEU A 118 -7.26 10.50 0.34
C LEU A 118 -7.07 10.44 -1.19
N GLN A 119 -7.61 11.42 -1.91
CA GLN A 119 -7.54 11.48 -3.37
C GLN A 119 -6.77 12.70 -3.83
N ARG A 120 -5.90 12.52 -4.83
CA ARG A 120 -5.14 13.62 -5.41
C ARG A 120 -6.10 14.55 -6.14
N LYS A 121 -6.03 15.84 -5.84
CA LYS A 121 -6.79 16.82 -6.59
C LYS A 121 -6.15 16.97 -7.99
N PRO A 122 -6.95 16.96 -9.08
CA PRO A 122 -6.45 17.17 -10.44
C PRO A 122 -5.62 18.46 -10.59
#